data_AF-A0A731URF7-F1
#
_entry.id   AF-A0A731URF7-F1
#
_cell.length_a   1.000
_cell.length_b   1.000
_cell.length_c   1.000
_cell.angle_alpha   90.00
_cell.angle_beta   90.00
_cell.angle_gamma   90.00
#
_symmetry.space_group_name_H-M   'P 1'
#
loop_
_entity.id
_entity.type
_entity.pdbx_description
1 polymer ?
#
loop_
_entity_poly.entity_id
_entity_poly.type
_entity_poly.pdbx_seq_one_letter_code
_entity_poly.pdbx_strand_id
1 'polypeptide(L)'
;MTEKSSFPISHEHSLTMDYVKAFGMIFVLVGHINNDIFNVYYAYLFHMPLFFFIGGVLYKDTRCITNFIAHVIKKQLPYLIITYLIIGAIALLINVRYGIHTGDAFSTGLYETVKLAIKSNFHNNKMFLTGWFLFAYIFVSILSVIIIKSIKRVVVSNALLLSVLVAISALLITVSITYLSPQYILVKDYKLNFICQVLTGMSFYIFGYVIRNQIYSLLNFYIFILLTVILYVSKSYGFSTQTIMSWSYYPDGLIMSVINALIGIYAVFFISLLITRGVKEIKLLKMIGQNSRAIMAYHLLVYVVLDIIASILGDYSLSGTDVYDNHFITKWSVPVYIALGLLLPLIFSILKQKVIGKIKFKRDFRIN
;
A
#
# COMPACT_ATOMS: atom_id res chain seq x y z
N MET A 1 8.62 -36.98 6.79
CA MET A 1 7.47 -36.88 5.86
C MET A 1 7.29 -35.42 5.46
N THR A 2 7.57 -35.10 4.22
CA THR A 2 7.50 -33.75 3.65
C THR A 2 6.08 -33.43 3.22
N GLU A 3 5.30 -32.77 4.08
CA GLU A 3 4.08 -32.10 3.63
C GLU A 3 4.46 -31.00 2.64
N LYS A 4 4.28 -31.27 1.35
CA LYS A 4 4.16 -30.26 0.30
C LYS A 4 2.86 -29.46 0.55
N SER A 5 2.88 -28.51 1.48
CA SER A 5 1.78 -27.55 1.68
C SER A 5 1.86 -26.35 0.73
N SER A 6 2.12 -26.59 -0.55
CA SER A 6 1.89 -25.58 -1.58
C SER A 6 0.63 -25.94 -2.35
N PHE A 7 -0.54 -25.64 -1.77
CA PHE A 7 -1.78 -25.64 -2.53
C PHE A 7 -1.60 -24.74 -3.75
N PRO A 8 -1.80 -25.24 -4.99
CA PRO A 8 -1.87 -24.36 -6.14
C PRO A 8 -3.08 -23.46 -5.93
N ILE A 9 -2.83 -22.15 -5.83
CA ILE A 9 -3.88 -21.14 -5.77
C ILE A 9 -4.76 -21.35 -7.02
N SER A 10 -6.06 -21.58 -6.83
CA SER A 10 -6.99 -21.74 -7.95
C SER A 10 -6.91 -20.50 -8.85
N HIS A 11 -7.21 -20.66 -10.14
CA HIS A 11 -7.24 -19.52 -11.05
C HIS A 11 -8.16 -18.40 -10.52
N GLU A 12 -9.31 -18.78 -9.96
CA GLU A 12 -10.24 -17.87 -9.26
C GLU A 12 -9.56 -17.09 -8.12
N HIS A 13 -8.88 -17.77 -7.19
CA HIS A 13 -8.23 -17.10 -6.06
C HIS A 13 -7.09 -16.18 -6.53
N SER A 14 -6.35 -16.58 -7.57
CA SER A 14 -5.29 -15.74 -8.14
C SER A 14 -5.86 -14.49 -8.79
N LEU A 15 -6.96 -14.62 -9.54
CA LEU A 15 -7.62 -13.49 -10.19
C LEU A 15 -8.27 -12.56 -9.15
N THR A 16 -8.92 -13.13 -8.14
CA THR A 16 -9.48 -12.39 -7.01
C THR A 16 -8.40 -11.55 -6.33
N MET A 17 -7.22 -12.12 -6.09
CA MET A 17 -6.10 -11.39 -5.48
C MET A 17 -5.57 -10.24 -6.36
N ASP A 18 -5.57 -10.40 -7.68
CA ASP A 18 -5.27 -9.29 -8.58
C ASP A 18 -6.34 -8.19 -8.46
N TYR A 19 -7.62 -8.53 -8.37
CA TYR A 19 -8.69 -7.54 -8.17
C TYR A 19 -8.62 -6.86 -6.81
N VAL A 20 -8.32 -7.58 -5.73
CA VAL A 20 -8.12 -7.01 -4.39
C VAL A 20 -7.04 -5.92 -4.42
N LYS A 21 -5.90 -6.19 -5.07
CA LYS A 21 -4.84 -5.18 -5.24
C LYS A 21 -5.29 -4.01 -6.11
N ALA A 22 -6.11 -4.26 -7.14
CA ALA A 22 -6.63 -3.21 -8.01
C ALA A 22 -7.58 -2.26 -7.27
N PHE A 23 -8.55 -2.80 -6.53
CA PHE A 23 -9.43 -2.01 -5.68
C PHE A 23 -8.66 -1.29 -4.58
N GLY A 24 -7.68 -1.94 -3.95
CA GLY A 24 -6.77 -1.27 -3.01
C GLY A 24 -6.10 -0.05 -3.62
N MET A 25 -5.66 -0.11 -4.89
CA MET A 25 -5.11 1.05 -5.59
C MET A 25 -6.15 2.13 -5.88
N ILE A 26 -7.37 1.75 -6.28
CA ILE A 26 -8.47 2.71 -6.47
C ILE A 26 -8.72 3.48 -5.17
N PHE A 27 -8.75 2.80 -4.02
CA PHE A 27 -8.91 3.45 -2.72
C PHE A 27 -7.74 4.38 -2.38
N VAL A 28 -6.48 4.01 -2.65
CA VAL A 28 -5.32 4.92 -2.48
C VAL A 28 -5.53 6.22 -3.25
N LEU A 29 -5.92 6.12 -4.52
CA LEU A 29 -6.07 7.28 -5.39
C LEU A 29 -7.25 8.17 -4.99
N VAL A 30 -8.39 7.56 -4.65
CA VAL A 30 -9.55 8.28 -4.12
C VAL A 30 -9.20 8.99 -2.82
N GLY A 31 -8.39 8.36 -1.98
CA GLY A 31 -7.93 8.95 -0.72
C GLY A 31 -7.25 10.31 -0.89
N HIS A 32 -6.44 10.45 -1.93
CA HIS A 32 -5.70 11.68 -2.22
C HIS A 32 -6.49 12.75 -2.98
N ILE A 33 -7.65 12.44 -3.55
CA ILE A 33 -8.46 13.41 -4.31
C ILE A 33 -9.66 13.85 -3.49
N ASN A 34 -10.50 12.89 -3.09
CA ASN A 34 -11.74 13.17 -2.39
C ASN A 34 -12.17 11.92 -1.63
N ASN A 35 -11.89 11.91 -0.33
CA ASN A 35 -12.25 10.82 0.57
C ASN A 35 -13.77 10.55 0.64
N ASP A 36 -14.61 11.52 0.29
CA ASP A 36 -16.07 11.42 0.42
C ASP A 36 -16.76 10.66 -0.71
N ILE A 37 -16.05 10.35 -1.82
CA ILE A 37 -16.60 9.55 -2.92
C ILE A 37 -17.13 8.20 -2.40
N PHE A 38 -16.39 7.59 -1.47
CA PHE A 38 -16.82 6.39 -0.76
C PHE A 38 -17.18 6.74 0.67
N ASN A 39 -18.30 7.46 0.81
CA ASN A 39 -18.78 8.00 2.10
C ASN A 39 -18.73 6.97 3.24
N VAL A 40 -19.04 5.68 3.01
CA VAL A 40 -18.93 4.65 4.06
C VAL A 40 -17.52 4.06 4.18
N TYR A 41 -16.85 3.82 3.05
CA TYR A 41 -15.54 3.18 3.00
C TYR A 41 -14.43 4.21 2.77
N TYR A 42 -14.18 5.05 3.77
CA TYR A 42 -13.04 5.96 3.73
C TYR A 42 -11.75 5.19 3.52
N ALA A 43 -11.04 5.52 2.44
CA ALA A 43 -9.86 4.79 2.01
C ALA A 43 -8.86 4.65 3.16
N TYR A 44 -8.59 5.75 3.87
CA TYR A 44 -7.63 5.82 4.97
C TYR A 44 -7.89 4.88 6.14
N LEU A 45 -9.11 4.35 6.30
CA LEU A 45 -9.41 3.38 7.35
C LEU A 45 -8.70 2.04 7.15
N PHE A 46 -8.41 1.64 5.90
CA PHE A 46 -7.99 0.26 5.62
C PHE A 46 -6.99 0.08 4.49
N HIS A 47 -6.78 1.03 3.57
CA HIS A 47 -6.01 0.77 2.35
C HIS A 47 -4.53 0.40 2.63
N MET A 48 -3.87 1.04 3.61
CA MET A 48 -2.50 0.67 4.00
C MET A 48 -2.44 -0.67 4.76
N PRO A 49 -3.29 -0.91 5.78
CA PRO A 49 -3.46 -2.25 6.38
C PRO A 49 -3.67 -3.36 5.35
N LEU A 50 -4.51 -3.12 4.33
CA LEU A 50 -4.81 -4.05 3.26
C LEU A 50 -3.54 -4.52 2.52
N PHE A 51 -2.63 -3.62 2.14
CA PHE A 51 -1.43 -4.04 1.41
C PHE A 51 -0.43 -4.82 2.28
N PHE A 52 -0.33 -4.52 3.58
CA PHE A 52 0.45 -5.35 4.50
C PHE A 52 -0.18 -6.74 4.68
N PHE A 53 -1.51 -6.79 4.84
CA PHE A 53 -2.28 -8.02 4.95
C PHE A 53 -2.14 -8.91 3.70
N ILE A 54 -2.27 -8.34 2.50
CA ILE A 54 -2.03 -9.04 1.23
C ILE A 54 -0.61 -9.61 1.18
N GLY A 55 0.39 -8.88 1.70
CA GLY A 55 1.77 -9.36 1.80
C GLY A 55 1.88 -10.66 2.58
N GLY A 56 1.13 -10.79 3.68
CA GLY A 56 0.99 -12.00 4.48
C GLY A 56 0.28 -13.13 3.77
N VAL A 57 -0.85 -12.83 3.14
CA VAL A 57 -1.62 -13.81 2.36
C VAL A 57 -0.79 -14.42 1.23
N LEU A 58 0.01 -13.60 0.55
CA LEU A 58 0.88 -13.99 -0.56
C LEU A 58 2.22 -14.61 -0.15
N TYR A 59 2.56 -14.61 1.15
CA TYR A 59 3.82 -15.17 1.62
C TYR A 59 3.88 -16.68 1.33
N LYS A 60 4.88 -17.10 0.58
CA LYS A 60 5.15 -18.52 0.28
C LYS A 60 6.34 -19.01 1.11
N ASP A 61 6.11 -20.07 1.86
CA ASP A 61 7.10 -20.61 2.79
C ASP A 61 8.07 -21.59 2.09
N THR A 62 8.71 -21.14 1.02
CA THR A 62 9.57 -21.99 0.17
C THR A 62 11.05 -21.65 0.24
N ARG A 63 11.39 -20.43 0.68
CA ARG A 63 12.78 -19.94 0.76
C ARG A 63 13.28 -20.04 2.19
N CYS A 64 14.56 -20.32 2.42
CA CYS A 64 15.17 -20.08 3.73
C CYS A 64 15.17 -18.57 4.08
N ILE A 65 15.39 -18.20 5.35
CA ILE A 65 15.34 -16.80 5.82
C ILE A 65 16.33 -15.92 5.05
N THR A 66 17.58 -16.36 4.89
CA THR A 66 18.63 -15.59 4.20
C THR A 66 18.27 -15.32 2.74
N ASN A 67 17.79 -16.33 2.02
CA ASN A 67 17.34 -16.18 0.63
C ASN A 67 16.11 -15.28 0.52
N PHE A 68 15.20 -15.32 1.50
CA PHE A 68 14.05 -14.41 1.55
C PHE A 68 14.48 -12.96 1.75
N ILE A 69 15.34 -12.69 2.75
CA ILE A 69 15.89 -11.36 3.03
C ILE A 69 16.60 -10.80 1.79
N ALA A 70 17.51 -11.59 1.21
CA ALA A 70 18.23 -11.20 0.00
C ALA A 70 17.27 -10.88 -1.15
N HIS A 71 16.20 -11.66 -1.32
CA HIS A 71 15.20 -11.40 -2.35
C HIS A 71 14.43 -10.10 -2.10
N VAL A 72 13.98 -9.85 -0.87
CA VAL A 72 13.26 -8.61 -0.51
C VAL A 72 14.15 -7.41 -0.75
N ILE A 73 15.39 -7.41 -0.24
CA ILE A 73 16.35 -6.32 -0.40
C ILE A 73 16.64 -6.08 -1.89
N LYS A 74 17.03 -7.12 -2.65
CA LYS A 74 17.36 -6.99 -4.08
C LYS A 74 16.20 -6.49 -4.94
N LYS A 75 14.95 -6.75 -4.53
CA LYS A 75 13.75 -6.35 -5.31
C LYS A 75 13.21 -4.98 -4.88
N GLN A 76 13.18 -4.70 -3.58
CA GLN A 76 12.46 -3.57 -3.02
C GLN A 76 13.36 -2.35 -2.82
N LEU A 77 14.61 -2.55 -2.37
CA LEU A 77 15.51 -1.44 -2.06
C LEU A 77 15.97 -0.70 -3.34
N PRO A 78 16.42 -1.37 -4.43
CA PRO A 78 16.72 -0.67 -5.67
C PRO A 78 15.50 0.03 -6.27
N TYR A 79 14.31 -0.59 -6.16
CA TYR A 79 13.08 0.03 -6.63
C TYR A 79 12.79 1.33 -5.88
N LEU A 80 12.86 1.32 -4.54
CA LEU A 80 12.67 2.50 -3.71
C LEU A 80 13.66 3.60 -4.08
N ILE A 81 14.96 3.29 -4.15
CA ILE A 81 16.03 4.26 -4.44
C ILE A 81 15.86 4.85 -5.84
N ILE A 82 15.75 4.00 -6.87
CA ILE A 82 15.62 4.47 -8.26
C ILE A 82 14.37 5.31 -8.44
N THR A 83 13.25 4.91 -7.83
CA THR A 83 12.00 5.65 -7.94
C THR A 83 12.07 7.00 -7.23
N TYR A 84 12.70 7.04 -6.04
CA TYR A 84 12.98 8.28 -5.33
C TYR A 84 13.80 9.25 -6.17
N LEU A 85 14.89 8.77 -6.79
CA LEU A 85 15.76 9.59 -7.64
C LEU A 85 15.01 10.12 -8.87
N ILE A 86 14.24 9.27 -9.55
CA ILE A 86 13.47 9.67 -10.74
C ILE A 86 12.41 10.71 -10.37
N ILE A 87 11.58 10.45 -9.36
CA ILE A 87 10.50 11.37 -8.99
C ILE A 87 11.09 12.65 -8.39
N GLY A 88 12.19 12.56 -7.63
CA GLY A 88 12.90 13.74 -7.11
C GLY A 88 13.47 14.63 -8.22
N ALA A 89 14.06 14.05 -9.27
CA ALA A 89 14.53 14.82 -10.42
C ALA A 89 13.37 15.51 -11.15
N ILE A 90 12.24 14.80 -11.33
CA ILE A 90 11.04 15.39 -11.94
C ILE A 90 10.46 16.50 -11.05
N ALA A 91 10.48 16.34 -9.73
CA ALA A 91 10.06 17.35 -8.76
C ALA A 91 10.83 18.65 -8.90
N LEU A 92 12.15 18.55 -8.96
CA LEU A 92 13.00 19.71 -9.15
C LEU A 92 12.72 20.42 -10.48
N LEU A 93 12.53 19.67 -11.57
CA LEU A 93 12.17 20.23 -12.87
C LEU A 93 10.81 20.95 -12.84
N ILE A 94 9.81 20.34 -12.19
CA ILE A 94 8.47 20.93 -12.07
C ILE A 94 8.51 22.21 -11.24
N ASN A 95 9.21 22.19 -10.10
CA ASN A 95 9.35 23.36 -9.24
C ASN A 95 10.03 24.53 -9.98
N VAL A 96 11.15 24.28 -10.66
CA VAL A 96 11.87 25.32 -11.42
C VAL A 96 11.04 25.88 -12.59
N ARG A 97 10.30 25.02 -13.30
CA ARG A 97 9.57 25.43 -14.51
C ARG A 97 8.22 26.10 -14.25
N TYR A 98 7.52 25.64 -13.21
CA TYR A 98 6.13 26.00 -12.94
C TYR A 98 5.90 26.64 -11.57
N GLY A 99 6.93 26.72 -10.71
CA GLY A 99 6.82 27.32 -9.37
C GLY A 99 6.03 26.49 -8.35
N ILE A 100 5.65 25.25 -8.67
CA ILE A 100 4.86 24.37 -7.79
C ILE A 100 5.71 23.93 -6.60
N HIS A 101 5.16 23.98 -5.39
CA HIS A 101 5.87 23.56 -4.18
C HIS A 101 5.92 22.04 -4.05
N THR A 102 7.04 21.44 -4.45
CA THR A 102 7.23 19.97 -4.42
C THR A 102 7.99 19.44 -3.19
N GLY A 103 8.50 20.34 -2.34
CA GLY A 103 9.40 20.02 -1.22
C GLY A 103 10.86 19.80 -1.65
N ASP A 104 11.73 19.58 -0.67
CA ASP A 104 13.17 19.38 -0.84
C ASP A 104 13.52 17.92 -1.15
N ALA A 105 13.39 17.52 -2.42
CA ALA A 105 13.67 16.16 -2.85
C ALA A 105 15.15 15.75 -2.65
N PHE A 106 16.08 16.70 -2.81
CA PHE A 106 17.53 16.48 -2.65
C PHE A 106 18.14 17.53 -1.72
N SER A 107 19.06 17.09 -0.87
CA SER A 107 19.88 17.95 0.00
C SER A 107 21.29 18.14 -0.60
N THR A 108 22.17 18.86 0.07
CA THR A 108 23.52 19.23 -0.41
C THR A 108 24.44 18.05 -0.71
N GLY A 109 24.14 16.85 -0.19
CA GLY A 109 24.88 15.62 -0.47
C GLY A 109 24.02 14.36 -0.34
N LEU A 110 24.57 13.22 -0.78
CA LEU A 110 23.86 11.93 -0.77
C LEU A 110 23.44 11.50 0.65
N TYR A 111 24.36 11.59 1.63
CA TYR A 111 24.07 11.21 3.01
C TYR A 111 22.96 12.06 3.63
N GLU A 112 23.05 13.39 3.48
CA GLU A 112 22.03 14.30 4.02
C GLU A 112 20.69 14.13 3.30
N THR A 113 20.69 13.80 1.99
CA THR A 113 19.47 13.45 1.25
C THR A 113 18.80 12.20 1.83
N VAL A 114 19.56 11.13 2.04
CA VAL A 114 19.02 9.89 2.62
C VAL A 114 18.49 10.13 4.04
N LYS A 115 19.25 10.88 4.85
CA LYS A 115 18.87 11.25 6.21
C LYS A 115 17.61 12.10 6.24
N LEU A 116 17.49 13.08 5.34
CA LEU A 116 16.30 13.92 5.18
C LEU A 116 15.08 13.08 4.77
N ALA A 117 15.25 12.19 3.78
CA ALA A 117 14.18 11.29 3.34
C ALA A 117 13.68 10.41 4.49
N ILE A 118 14.57 9.79 5.26
CA ILE A 118 14.16 8.95 6.39
C ILE A 118 13.51 9.78 7.51
N LYS A 119 14.12 10.91 7.90
CA LYS A 119 13.60 11.77 8.98
C LYS A 119 12.23 12.36 8.65
N SER A 120 12.00 12.77 7.41
CA SER A 120 10.73 13.31 6.94
C SER A 120 9.71 12.23 6.56
N ASN A 121 10.03 10.96 6.80
CA ASN A 121 9.20 9.83 6.35
C ASN A 121 8.87 9.92 4.85
N PHE A 122 9.84 10.30 4.02
CA PHE A 122 9.74 10.54 2.57
C PHE A 122 8.84 11.71 2.16
N HIS A 123 8.29 12.49 3.09
CA HIS A 123 7.45 13.65 2.78
C HIS A 123 8.25 14.89 2.36
N ASN A 124 9.59 14.86 2.46
CA ASN A 124 10.43 15.90 1.86
C ASN A 124 10.30 15.96 0.34
N ASN A 125 9.95 14.84 -0.32
CA ASN A 125 9.52 14.82 -1.71
C ASN A 125 8.02 14.56 -1.75
N LYS A 126 7.20 15.62 -1.88
CA LYS A 126 5.74 15.51 -1.79
C LYS A 126 5.14 14.64 -2.90
N MET A 127 5.78 14.53 -4.06
CA MET A 127 5.32 13.64 -5.14
C MET A 127 5.63 12.16 -4.91
N PHE A 128 6.45 11.83 -3.90
CA PHE A 128 6.80 10.44 -3.56
C PHE A 128 6.56 10.13 -2.08
N LEU A 129 5.51 10.73 -1.49
CA LEU A 129 5.11 10.45 -0.11
C LEU A 129 4.81 8.97 0.12
N THR A 130 4.41 8.18 -0.88
CA THR A 130 4.24 6.72 -0.74
C THR A 130 5.54 5.96 -0.48
N GLY A 131 6.70 6.63 -0.56
CA GLY A 131 8.01 6.11 -0.20
C GLY A 131 8.06 5.54 1.22
N TRP A 132 7.34 6.12 2.19
CA TRP A 132 7.29 5.59 3.56
C TRP A 132 6.77 4.16 3.60
N PHE A 133 5.72 3.86 2.84
CA PHE A 133 5.10 2.54 2.82
C PHE A 133 6.07 1.52 2.22
N LEU A 134 6.71 1.87 1.09
CA LEU A 134 7.67 1.00 0.42
C LEU A 134 8.90 0.71 1.31
N PHE A 135 9.33 1.69 2.10
CA PHE A 135 10.40 1.55 3.08
C PHE A 135 9.98 0.66 4.25
N ALA A 136 8.85 0.97 4.91
CA ALA A 136 8.30 0.17 6.00
C ALA A 136 8.03 -1.30 5.58
N TYR A 137 7.55 -1.53 4.36
CA TYR A 137 7.27 -2.87 3.83
C TYR A 137 8.50 -3.79 3.79
N ILE A 138 9.71 -3.24 3.58
CA ILE A 138 10.96 -4.03 3.64
C ILE A 138 11.09 -4.67 5.03
N PHE A 139 10.96 -3.86 6.08
CA PHE A 139 11.11 -4.31 7.46
C PHE A 139 9.94 -5.18 7.91
N VAL A 140 8.71 -4.77 7.61
CA VAL A 140 7.50 -5.54 7.92
C VAL A 140 7.60 -6.96 7.35
N SER A 141 7.96 -7.09 6.06
CA SER A 141 8.05 -8.42 5.42
C SER A 141 9.18 -9.28 6.00
N ILE A 142 10.35 -8.70 6.24
CA ILE A 142 11.50 -9.43 6.80
C ILE A 142 11.21 -9.88 8.23
N LEU A 143 10.82 -8.95 9.11
CA LEU A 143 10.61 -9.24 10.53
C LEU A 143 9.44 -10.19 10.75
N SER A 144 8.34 -10.03 10.01
CA SER A 144 7.20 -10.97 10.09
C SER A 144 7.61 -12.39 9.69
N VAL A 145 8.41 -12.55 8.64
CA VAL A 145 8.88 -13.88 8.20
C VAL A 145 9.85 -14.50 9.20
N ILE A 146 10.71 -13.68 9.83
CA ILE A 146 11.58 -14.15 10.92
C ILE A 146 10.70 -14.69 12.06
N ILE A 147 9.70 -13.94 12.52
CA ILE A 147 8.77 -14.39 13.57
C ILE A 147 8.07 -15.69 13.17
N ILE A 148 7.41 -15.72 12.00
CA ILE A 148 6.65 -16.88 11.53
C ILE A 148 7.53 -18.13 11.51
N LYS A 149 8.76 -18.03 10.98
CA LYS A 149 9.67 -19.18 10.90
C LYS A 149 10.25 -19.58 12.24
N SER A 150 10.56 -18.62 13.11
CA SER A 150 11.07 -18.91 14.45
C SER A 150 10.03 -19.67 15.28
N ILE A 151 8.77 -19.25 15.26
CA ILE A 151 7.69 -19.95 15.97
C ILE A 151 7.46 -21.34 15.36
N LYS A 152 7.44 -21.47 14.02
CA LYS A 152 7.32 -22.77 13.34
C LYS A 152 8.40 -23.80 13.70
N ARG A 153 9.61 -23.35 14.07
CA ARG A 153 10.68 -24.26 14.50
C ARG A 153 10.39 -24.91 15.85
N VAL A 154 9.60 -24.26 16.69
CA VAL A 154 9.31 -24.69 18.07
C VAL A 154 7.91 -25.31 18.17
N VAL A 155 6.93 -24.73 17.48
CA VAL A 155 5.53 -25.14 17.54
C VAL A 155 5.19 -26.06 16.38
N VAL A 156 5.03 -27.35 16.69
CA VAL A 156 4.72 -28.39 15.70
C VAL A 156 3.24 -28.41 15.32
N SER A 157 2.34 -28.20 16.30
CA SER A 157 0.89 -28.19 16.04
C SER A 157 0.50 -26.96 15.22
N ASN A 158 -0.11 -27.18 14.06
CA ASN A 158 -0.56 -26.09 13.19
C ASN A 158 -1.61 -25.21 13.87
N ALA A 159 -2.54 -25.79 14.64
CA ALA A 159 -3.54 -25.01 15.38
C ALA A 159 -2.88 -24.09 16.42
N LEU A 160 -1.93 -24.63 17.21
CA LEU A 160 -1.20 -23.86 18.19
C LEU A 160 -0.34 -22.77 17.53
N LEU A 161 0.31 -23.08 16.41
CA LEU A 161 1.09 -22.11 15.63
C LEU A 161 0.23 -20.91 15.22
N LEU A 162 -0.94 -21.17 14.64
CA LEU A 162 -1.85 -20.10 14.21
C LEU A 162 -2.33 -19.27 15.40
N SER A 163 -2.70 -19.91 16.52
CA SER A 163 -3.12 -19.20 17.74
C SER A 163 -2.01 -18.32 18.31
N VAL A 164 -0.77 -18.80 18.37
CA VAL A 164 0.40 -18.02 18.82
C VAL A 164 0.64 -16.83 17.88
N LEU A 165 0.54 -17.03 16.57
CA LEU A 165 0.69 -15.94 15.60
C LEU A 165 -0.41 -14.89 15.70
N VAL A 166 -1.65 -15.28 16.01
CA VAL A 166 -2.75 -14.35 16.33
C VAL A 166 -2.43 -13.55 17.59
N ALA A 167 -1.97 -14.20 18.66
CA ALA A 167 -1.59 -13.52 19.90
C ALA A 167 -0.44 -12.51 19.67
N ILE A 168 0.57 -12.89 18.87
CA ILE A 168 1.66 -11.98 18.49
C ILE A 168 1.12 -10.81 17.66
N SER A 169 0.26 -11.08 16.67
CA SER A 169 -0.36 -10.04 15.85
C SER A 169 -1.15 -9.04 16.71
N ALA A 170 -1.93 -9.52 17.68
CA ALA A 170 -2.69 -8.69 18.63
C ALA A 170 -1.77 -7.89 19.57
N LEU A 171 -0.69 -8.50 20.07
CA LEU A 171 0.30 -7.82 20.91
C LEU A 171 0.99 -6.68 20.14
N LEU A 172 1.45 -6.93 18.92
CA LEU A 172 2.16 -5.95 18.10
C LEU A 172 1.32 -4.69 17.83
N ILE A 173 0.03 -4.88 17.49
CA ILE A 173 -0.87 -3.75 17.21
C ILE A 173 -1.31 -3.02 18.48
N THR A 174 -1.42 -3.74 19.60
CA THR A 174 -1.68 -3.14 20.91
C THR A 174 -0.51 -2.25 21.31
N VAL A 175 0.73 -2.74 21.19
CA VAL A 175 1.94 -1.94 21.47
C VAL A 175 2.02 -0.73 20.54
N SER A 176 1.74 -0.90 19.25
CA SER A 176 1.87 0.18 18.28
C SER A 176 0.83 1.29 18.48
N ILE A 177 -0.46 0.95 18.61
CA ILE A 177 -1.54 1.92 18.68
C ILE A 177 -1.72 2.48 20.09
N THR A 178 -1.65 1.67 21.13
CA THR A 178 -1.92 2.13 22.50
C THR A 178 -0.74 2.86 23.13
N TYR A 179 0.49 2.53 22.75
CA TYR A 179 1.69 3.09 23.40
C TYR A 179 2.54 3.94 22.45
N LEU A 180 2.96 3.40 21.30
CA LEU A 180 3.90 4.12 20.43
C LEU A 180 3.26 5.28 19.69
N SER A 181 2.00 5.14 19.25
CA SER A 181 1.28 6.21 18.55
C SER A 181 1.09 7.46 19.42
N PRO A 182 0.56 7.38 20.65
CA PRO A 182 0.48 8.54 21.54
C PRO A 182 1.84 9.17 21.83
N GLN A 183 2.87 8.35 22.10
CA GLN A 183 4.23 8.86 22.31
C GLN A 183 4.79 9.59 21.08
N TYR A 184 4.57 9.04 19.88
CA TYR A 184 4.94 9.72 18.64
C TYR A 184 4.17 11.04 18.48
N ILE A 185 2.87 11.06 18.76
CA ILE A 185 2.07 12.29 18.63
C ILE A 185 2.59 13.39 19.56
N LEU A 186 3.04 13.04 20.77
CA LEU A 186 3.60 13.97 21.74
C LEU A 186 5.00 14.46 21.37
N VAL A 187 5.92 13.54 21.06
CA VAL A 187 7.36 13.85 20.89
C VAL A 187 7.73 14.19 19.45
N LYS A 188 6.92 13.75 18.48
CA LYS A 188 7.16 13.85 17.03
C LYS A 188 8.50 13.23 16.56
N ASP A 189 9.03 12.24 17.30
CA ASP A 189 10.24 11.51 16.89
C ASP A 189 9.95 10.56 15.71
N TYR A 190 10.64 10.78 14.59
CA TYR A 190 10.54 9.96 13.39
C TYR A 190 10.86 8.47 13.63
N LYS A 191 11.74 8.14 14.58
CA LYS A 191 12.08 6.74 14.92
C LYS A 191 10.87 6.04 15.54
N LEU A 192 10.17 6.72 16.47
CA LEU A 192 8.95 6.20 17.08
C LEU A 192 7.85 6.00 16.04
N ASN A 193 7.67 6.96 15.12
CA ASN A 193 6.74 6.81 13.99
C ASN A 193 7.07 5.56 13.15
N PHE A 194 8.33 5.39 12.79
CA PHE A 194 8.78 4.27 11.97
C PHE A 194 8.57 2.93 12.68
N ILE A 195 8.92 2.83 13.97
CA ILE A 195 8.67 1.59 14.75
C ILE A 195 7.17 1.32 14.83
N CYS A 196 6.33 2.33 15.12
CA CYS A 196 4.88 2.17 15.18
C CYS A 196 4.30 1.66 13.84
N GLN A 197 4.73 2.24 12.72
CA GLN A 197 4.36 1.78 11.37
C GLN A 197 4.76 0.32 11.13
N VAL A 198 5.99 -0.05 11.47
CA VAL A 198 6.50 -1.41 11.28
C VAL A 198 5.73 -2.41 12.15
N LEU A 199 5.50 -2.13 13.43
CA LEU A 199 4.74 -3.03 14.31
C LEU A 199 3.29 -3.19 13.85
N THR A 200 2.63 -2.09 13.47
CA THR A 200 1.26 -2.14 12.93
C THR A 200 1.22 -2.94 11.62
N GLY A 201 2.16 -2.70 10.71
CA GLY A 201 2.26 -3.46 9.46
C GLY A 201 2.55 -4.94 9.69
N MET A 202 3.43 -5.28 10.64
CA MET A 202 3.71 -6.67 11.03
C MET A 202 2.47 -7.37 11.56
N SER A 203 1.65 -6.69 12.37
CA SER A 203 0.38 -7.24 12.85
C SER A 203 -0.53 -7.67 11.69
N PHE A 204 -0.81 -6.77 10.75
CA PHE A 204 -1.64 -7.09 9.58
C PHE A 204 -1.01 -8.13 8.65
N TYR A 205 0.31 -8.09 8.46
CA TYR A 205 1.03 -9.10 7.66
C TYR A 205 0.92 -10.50 8.28
N ILE A 206 1.17 -10.63 9.58
CA ILE A 206 1.06 -11.92 10.28
C ILE A 206 -0.40 -12.41 10.27
N PHE A 207 -1.36 -11.50 10.50
CA PHE A 207 -2.78 -11.85 10.44
C PHE A 207 -3.20 -12.34 9.05
N GLY A 208 -2.74 -11.67 7.99
CA GLY A 208 -2.93 -12.11 6.61
C GLY A 208 -2.34 -13.49 6.34
N TYR A 209 -1.17 -13.80 6.89
CA TYR A 209 -0.58 -15.13 6.81
C TYR A 209 -1.43 -16.20 7.50
N VAL A 210 -1.98 -15.89 8.69
CA VAL A 210 -2.81 -16.82 9.47
C VAL A 210 -4.07 -17.21 8.73
N ILE A 211 -4.78 -16.24 8.15
CA ILE A 211 -6.12 -16.44 7.56
C ILE A 211 -6.10 -16.82 6.07
N ARG A 212 -4.94 -16.86 5.43
CA ARG A 212 -4.79 -17.02 3.97
C ARG A 212 -5.50 -18.25 3.39
N ASN A 213 -5.66 -19.31 4.17
CA ASN A 213 -6.30 -20.56 3.72
C ASN A 213 -7.82 -20.53 3.90
N GLN A 214 -8.34 -19.67 4.78
CA GLN A 214 -9.75 -19.58 5.15
C GLN A 214 -10.41 -18.34 4.58
N ILE A 215 -9.64 -17.34 4.14
CA ILE A 215 -10.18 -16.04 3.74
C ILE A 215 -11.32 -16.16 2.73
N TYR A 216 -11.16 -16.95 1.67
CA TYR A 216 -12.18 -17.12 0.63
C TYR A 216 -13.44 -17.86 1.11
N SER A 217 -13.32 -18.76 2.10
CA SER A 217 -14.47 -19.46 2.69
C SER A 217 -15.22 -18.62 3.73
N LEU A 218 -14.59 -17.59 4.28
CA LEU A 218 -15.20 -16.66 5.24
C LEU A 218 -16.01 -15.54 4.55
N LEU A 219 -15.83 -15.37 3.24
CA LEU A 219 -16.53 -14.36 2.46
C LEU A 219 -17.99 -14.77 2.22
N ASN A 220 -18.91 -13.98 2.75
CA ASN A 220 -20.34 -14.24 2.74
C ASN A 220 -21.11 -12.92 2.59
N PHE A 221 -22.18 -12.94 1.79
CA PHE A 221 -23.01 -11.77 1.52
C PHE A 221 -23.65 -11.17 2.79
N TYR A 222 -24.20 -12.00 3.68
CA TYR A 222 -24.84 -11.52 4.91
C TYR A 222 -23.83 -10.88 5.87
N ILE A 223 -22.63 -11.46 5.98
CA ILE A 223 -21.54 -10.89 6.77
C ILE A 223 -21.09 -9.57 6.15
N PHE A 224 -20.95 -9.50 4.82
CA PHE A 224 -20.62 -8.24 4.13
C PHE A 224 -21.64 -7.13 4.46
N ILE A 225 -22.94 -7.42 4.36
CA ILE A 225 -24.00 -6.45 4.71
C ILE A 225 -23.91 -6.05 6.18
N LEU A 226 -23.77 -7.02 7.09
CA LEU A 226 -23.64 -6.75 8.53
C LEU A 226 -22.45 -5.83 8.83
N LEU A 227 -21.26 -6.13 8.29
CA LEU A 227 -20.06 -5.32 8.49
C LEU A 227 -20.19 -3.94 7.86
N THR A 228 -20.87 -3.83 6.71
CA THR A 228 -21.16 -2.53 6.07
C THR A 228 -22.06 -1.67 6.95
N VAL A 229 -23.11 -2.27 7.54
CA VAL A 229 -24.02 -1.57 8.46
C VAL A 229 -23.27 -1.15 9.72
N ILE A 230 -22.44 -2.02 10.29
CA ILE A 230 -21.60 -1.67 11.46
C ILE A 230 -20.71 -0.47 11.13
N LEU A 231 -20.02 -0.48 10.00
CA LEU A 231 -19.15 0.64 9.60
C LEU A 231 -19.94 1.94 9.38
N TYR A 232 -21.10 1.86 8.74
CA TYR A 232 -21.99 3.01 8.53
C TYR A 232 -22.46 3.61 9.86
N VAL A 233 -22.88 2.78 10.80
CA VAL A 233 -23.30 3.20 12.15
C VAL A 233 -22.12 3.80 12.90
N SER A 234 -20.98 3.11 12.98
CA SER A 234 -19.78 3.61 13.65
C SER A 234 -19.35 4.97 13.10
N LYS A 235 -19.38 5.16 11.77
CA LYS A 235 -19.12 6.46 11.16
C LYS A 235 -20.14 7.52 11.58
N SER A 236 -21.43 7.20 11.55
CA SER A 236 -22.51 8.14 11.87
C SER A 236 -22.44 8.68 13.30
N TYR A 237 -21.91 7.87 14.23
CA TYR A 237 -21.68 8.27 15.63
C TYR A 237 -20.27 8.82 15.90
N GLY A 238 -19.42 8.99 14.88
CA GLY A 238 -18.07 9.54 15.03
C GLY A 238 -17.01 8.58 15.56
N PHE A 239 -17.26 7.26 15.51
CA PHE A 239 -16.31 6.21 15.92
C PHE A 239 -15.45 5.64 14.78
N SER A 240 -15.56 6.21 13.58
CA SER A 240 -14.77 5.83 12.40
C SER A 240 -14.21 7.07 11.72
N THR A 241 -13.23 7.70 12.37
CA THR A 241 -12.51 8.85 11.84
C THR A 241 -11.27 8.43 11.05
N GLN A 242 -10.70 9.35 10.29
CA GLN A 242 -9.59 9.06 9.38
C GLN A 242 -8.32 8.63 10.15
N THR A 243 -7.88 7.39 9.92
CA THR A 243 -6.58 6.89 10.42
C THR A 243 -5.45 7.21 9.45
N ILE A 244 -4.33 7.76 9.93
CA ILE A 244 -3.19 8.12 9.09
C ILE A 244 -1.95 7.35 9.52
N MET A 245 -1.76 6.17 8.91
CA MET A 245 -0.66 5.26 9.24
C MET A 245 0.73 5.87 8.97
N SER A 246 0.87 6.76 7.97
CA SER A 246 2.13 7.46 7.69
C SER A 246 2.59 8.41 8.81
N TRP A 247 1.66 8.83 9.66
CA TRP A 247 1.93 9.61 10.87
C TRP A 247 1.41 8.90 12.11
N SER A 248 1.30 7.56 12.05
CA SER A 248 0.89 6.72 13.18
C SER A 248 -0.26 7.32 14.00
N TYR A 249 -1.25 7.90 13.32
CA TYR A 249 -2.35 8.64 13.94
C TYR A 249 -3.61 7.77 13.90
N TYR A 250 -4.05 7.36 15.10
CA TYR A 250 -5.18 6.44 15.31
C TYR A 250 -6.19 7.04 16.30
N PRO A 251 -6.93 8.07 15.87
CA PRO A 251 -7.83 8.85 16.75
C PRO A 251 -8.91 8.02 17.44
N ASP A 252 -9.43 6.97 16.79
CA ASP A 252 -10.49 6.14 17.35
C ASP A 252 -9.98 5.08 18.35
N GLY A 253 -8.67 5.07 18.63
CA GLY A 253 -8.02 4.08 19.49
C GLY A 253 -7.90 2.69 18.86
N LEU A 254 -7.39 1.73 19.64
CA LEU A 254 -7.01 0.39 19.17
C LEU A 254 -8.18 -0.38 18.55
N ILE A 255 -9.28 -0.52 19.29
CA ILE A 255 -10.39 -1.41 18.91
C ILE A 255 -11.04 -0.94 17.61
N MET A 256 -11.44 0.33 17.55
CA MET A 256 -12.10 0.87 16.36
C MET A 256 -11.17 0.95 15.16
N SER A 257 -9.90 1.34 15.33
CA SER A 257 -8.93 1.36 14.22
C SER A 257 -8.75 -0.03 13.60
N VAL A 258 -8.70 -1.09 14.43
CA VAL A 258 -8.58 -2.47 13.95
C VAL A 258 -9.87 -2.96 13.28
N ILE A 259 -11.02 -2.74 13.91
CA ILE A 259 -12.32 -3.15 13.35
C ILE A 259 -12.57 -2.46 12.00
N ASN A 260 -12.39 -1.14 11.93
CA ASN A 260 -12.58 -0.37 10.70
C ASN A 260 -11.66 -0.87 9.58
N ALA A 261 -10.39 -1.14 9.89
CA ALA A 261 -9.44 -1.71 8.93
C ALA A 261 -9.87 -3.09 8.43
N LEU A 262 -10.29 -3.99 9.33
CA LEU A 262 -10.70 -5.35 8.99
C LEU A 262 -12.01 -5.37 8.18
N ILE A 263 -12.97 -4.49 8.47
CA ILE A 263 -14.20 -4.35 7.68
C ILE A 263 -13.86 -3.92 6.26
N GLY A 264 -12.99 -2.92 6.08
CA GLY A 264 -12.56 -2.46 4.77
C GLY A 264 -11.81 -3.54 3.97
N ILE A 265 -10.90 -4.27 4.63
CA ILE A 265 -10.21 -5.42 4.02
C ILE A 265 -11.23 -6.47 3.58
N TYR A 266 -12.17 -6.85 4.46
CA TYR A 266 -13.22 -7.82 4.16
C TYR A 266 -14.05 -7.40 2.96
N ALA A 267 -14.50 -6.15 2.92
CA ALA A 267 -15.29 -5.59 1.83
C ALA A 267 -14.57 -5.69 0.48
N VAL A 268 -13.28 -5.30 0.43
CA VAL A 268 -12.49 -5.40 -0.79
C VAL A 268 -12.33 -6.84 -1.26
N PHE A 269 -12.06 -7.78 -0.36
CA PHE A 269 -11.98 -9.20 -0.68
C PHE A 269 -13.32 -9.76 -1.18
N PHE A 270 -14.43 -9.41 -0.51
CA PHE A 270 -15.77 -9.85 -0.88
C PHE A 270 -16.16 -9.36 -2.28
N ILE A 271 -16.03 -8.07 -2.54
CA ILE A 271 -16.35 -7.45 -3.85
C ILE A 271 -15.48 -8.07 -4.95
N SER A 272 -14.19 -8.23 -4.68
CA SER A 272 -13.26 -8.84 -5.66
C SER A 272 -13.64 -10.28 -6.00
N LEU A 273 -14.04 -11.07 -5.00
CA LEU A 273 -14.46 -12.46 -5.21
C LEU A 273 -15.80 -12.51 -5.95
N LEU A 274 -16.75 -11.64 -5.58
CA LEU A 274 -18.06 -11.54 -6.23
C LEU A 274 -17.91 -11.24 -7.73
N ILE A 275 -17.07 -10.27 -8.08
CA ILE A 275 -16.77 -9.93 -9.48
C ILE A 275 -16.10 -11.11 -10.18
N THR A 276 -15.10 -11.73 -9.55
CA THR A 276 -14.38 -12.87 -10.14
C THR A 276 -15.32 -14.04 -10.49
N ARG A 277 -16.37 -14.28 -9.69
CA ARG A 277 -17.35 -15.34 -9.93
C ARG A 277 -18.50 -14.93 -10.84
N GLY A 278 -18.89 -13.65 -10.82
CA GLY A 278 -20.09 -13.15 -11.49
C GLY A 278 -19.86 -12.68 -12.93
N VAL A 279 -18.62 -12.31 -13.30
CA VAL A 279 -18.32 -11.80 -14.65
C VAL A 279 -17.09 -12.45 -15.25
N LYS A 280 -16.97 -12.38 -16.59
CA LYS A 280 -15.74 -12.78 -17.29
C LYS A 280 -14.56 -11.92 -16.83
N GLU A 281 -13.35 -12.48 -16.92
CA GLU A 281 -12.11 -11.79 -16.53
C GLU A 281 -12.02 -10.37 -17.13
N ILE A 282 -12.09 -9.37 -16.25
CA ILE A 282 -11.81 -7.97 -16.54
C ILE A 282 -10.29 -7.79 -16.58
N LYS A 283 -9.72 -7.84 -17.79
CA LYS A 283 -8.27 -7.72 -18.03
C LYS A 283 -7.66 -6.45 -17.43
N LEU A 284 -8.37 -5.32 -17.50
CA LEU A 284 -7.88 -4.05 -16.98
C LEU A 284 -7.64 -4.11 -15.47
N LEU A 285 -8.62 -4.60 -14.68
CA LEU A 285 -8.48 -4.74 -13.23
C LEU A 285 -7.31 -5.68 -12.88
N LYS A 286 -7.18 -6.79 -13.60
CA LYS A 286 -6.06 -7.73 -13.42
C LYS A 286 -4.72 -7.03 -13.66
N MET A 287 -4.60 -6.26 -14.75
CA MET A 287 -3.39 -5.52 -15.08
C MET A 287 -3.04 -4.45 -14.04
N ILE A 288 -4.04 -3.71 -13.53
CA ILE A 288 -3.86 -2.75 -12.43
C ILE A 288 -3.32 -3.48 -11.19
N GLY A 289 -3.95 -4.59 -10.80
CA GLY A 289 -3.55 -5.39 -9.64
C GLY A 289 -2.14 -5.98 -9.74
N GLN A 290 -1.70 -6.35 -10.94
CA GLN A 290 -0.36 -6.86 -11.19
C GLN A 290 0.72 -5.77 -11.18
N ASN A 291 0.32 -4.52 -11.45
CA ASN A 291 1.21 -3.35 -11.49
C ASN A 291 1.00 -2.37 -10.32
N SER A 292 0.31 -2.80 -9.25
CA SER A 292 -0.06 -1.94 -8.12
C SER A 292 1.10 -1.15 -7.53
N ARG A 293 2.29 -1.76 -7.45
CA ARG A 293 3.52 -1.09 -6.96
C ARG A 293 3.94 0.12 -7.79
N ALA A 294 3.82 0.04 -9.12
CA ALA A 294 4.13 1.16 -10.01
C ALA A 294 3.11 2.27 -9.83
N ILE A 295 1.82 1.91 -9.81
CA ILE A 295 0.73 2.87 -9.60
C ILE A 295 0.90 3.60 -8.26
N MET A 296 1.17 2.86 -7.19
CA MET A 296 1.42 3.41 -5.85
C MET A 296 2.55 4.44 -5.83
N ALA A 297 3.61 4.22 -6.61
CA ALA A 297 4.75 5.11 -6.62
C ALA A 297 4.54 6.39 -7.45
N TYR A 298 3.76 6.33 -8.54
CA TYR A 298 3.73 7.40 -9.55
C TYR A 298 2.39 8.16 -9.67
N HIS A 299 1.32 7.75 -8.98
CA HIS A 299 0.00 8.39 -9.15
C HIS A 299 -0.02 9.88 -8.77
N LEU A 300 0.71 10.31 -7.74
CA LEU A 300 0.77 11.74 -7.36
C LEU A 300 1.50 12.59 -8.40
N LEU A 301 2.55 12.06 -9.01
CA LEU A 301 3.19 12.71 -10.14
C LEU A 301 2.18 12.93 -11.28
N VAL A 302 1.29 11.95 -11.52
CA VAL A 302 0.25 12.10 -12.53
C VAL A 302 -0.72 13.22 -12.16
N TYR A 303 -1.15 13.34 -10.91
CA TYR A 303 -2.05 14.43 -10.49
C TYR A 303 -1.42 15.80 -10.74
N VAL A 304 -0.15 15.98 -10.39
CA VAL A 304 0.57 17.23 -10.66
C VAL A 304 0.69 17.53 -12.16
N VAL A 305 0.92 16.50 -12.99
CA VAL A 305 0.93 16.67 -14.46
C VAL A 305 -0.45 17.11 -14.98
N LEU A 306 -1.53 16.58 -14.40
CA LEU A 306 -2.88 17.00 -14.77
C LEU A 306 -3.18 18.45 -14.35
N ASP A 307 -2.71 18.89 -13.19
CA ASP A 307 -2.83 20.30 -12.77
C ASP A 307 -2.10 21.23 -13.73
N ILE A 308 -0.89 20.84 -14.18
CA ILE A 308 -0.13 21.60 -15.17
C ILE A 308 -0.90 21.69 -16.49
N ILE A 309 -1.50 20.58 -16.95
CA ILE A 309 -2.32 20.57 -18.18
C ILE A 309 -3.54 21.48 -18.01
N ALA A 310 -4.27 21.38 -16.90
CA ALA A 310 -5.42 22.23 -16.61
C ALA A 310 -5.03 23.72 -16.59
N SER A 311 -3.83 24.03 -16.08
CA SER A 311 -3.33 25.41 -16.09
C SER A 311 -2.98 25.92 -17.48
N ILE A 312 -2.37 25.09 -18.33
CA ILE A 312 -2.09 25.45 -19.73
C ILE A 312 -3.39 25.70 -20.51
N LEU A 313 -4.46 24.97 -20.19
CA LEU A 313 -5.78 25.15 -20.79
C LEU A 313 -6.52 26.39 -20.27
N GLY A 314 -6.01 27.05 -19.22
CA GLY A 314 -6.62 28.22 -18.60
C GLY A 314 -7.67 27.91 -17.53
N ASP A 315 -7.86 26.63 -17.18
CA ASP A 315 -8.88 26.18 -16.23
C ASP A 315 -8.41 26.23 -14.76
N TYR A 316 -7.10 26.35 -14.54
CA TYR A 316 -6.51 26.28 -13.20
C TYR A 316 -5.28 27.20 -13.02
N SER A 317 -5.15 27.82 -11.85
CA SER A 317 -3.97 28.62 -11.51
C SER A 317 -2.99 27.80 -10.67
N LEU A 318 -1.73 27.72 -11.13
CA LEU A 318 -0.67 27.04 -10.40
C LEU A 318 -0.07 27.88 -9.24
N SER A 319 -0.57 29.10 -9.04
CA SER A 319 -0.06 30.00 -8.00
C SER A 319 -0.46 29.50 -6.61
N GLY A 320 0.53 29.15 -5.77
CA GLY A 320 0.30 28.61 -4.43
C GLY A 320 -0.14 27.15 -4.42
N THR A 321 -0.03 26.44 -5.55
CA THR A 321 -0.38 25.03 -5.65
C THR A 321 0.65 24.16 -4.93
N ASP A 322 0.12 23.26 -4.10
CA ASP A 322 0.86 22.22 -3.40
C ASP A 322 0.44 20.88 -4.00
N VAL A 323 1.37 19.91 -4.00
CA VAL A 323 1.16 18.54 -4.47
C VAL A 323 0.08 17.80 -3.68
N TYR A 324 -0.34 18.33 -2.52
CA TYR A 324 -1.26 17.64 -1.59
C TYR A 324 -2.69 18.20 -1.54
N ASP A 325 -2.86 19.53 -1.45
CA ASP A 325 -4.18 20.12 -1.07
C ASP A 325 -4.88 20.88 -2.20
N ASN A 326 -4.19 21.21 -3.29
CA ASN A 326 -4.68 22.16 -4.29
C ASN A 326 -4.73 21.54 -5.69
N HIS A 327 -5.26 20.34 -5.85
CA HIS A 327 -5.46 19.81 -7.21
C HIS A 327 -6.66 20.48 -7.89
N PHE A 328 -6.67 20.52 -9.24
CA PHE A 328 -7.83 20.96 -10.01
C PHE A 328 -8.97 19.93 -9.90
N ILE A 329 -9.74 20.03 -8.82
CA ILE A 329 -10.81 19.09 -8.47
C ILE A 329 -12.16 19.75 -8.69
N THR A 330 -12.88 19.27 -9.71
CA THR A 330 -14.28 19.58 -10.00
C THR A 330 -15.06 18.27 -10.05
N LYS A 331 -16.39 18.33 -10.09
CA LYS A 331 -17.24 17.12 -10.26
C LYS A 331 -16.86 16.31 -11.51
N TRP A 332 -16.32 16.97 -12.55
CA TRP A 332 -15.96 16.34 -13.82
C TRP A 332 -14.49 15.91 -13.90
N SER A 333 -13.57 16.59 -13.21
CA SER A 333 -12.15 16.22 -13.23
C SER A 333 -11.82 15.06 -12.29
N VAL A 334 -12.61 14.83 -11.23
CA VAL A 334 -12.39 13.72 -10.28
C VAL A 334 -12.28 12.35 -10.98
N PRO A 335 -13.23 11.91 -11.83
CA PRO A 335 -13.10 10.65 -12.54
C PRO A 335 -11.87 10.59 -13.46
N VAL A 336 -11.49 11.73 -14.06
CA VAL A 336 -10.32 11.84 -14.95
C VAL A 336 -9.03 11.66 -14.16
N TYR A 337 -8.88 12.29 -13.01
CA TYR A 337 -7.71 12.14 -12.15
C TYR A 337 -7.57 10.70 -11.67
N ILE A 338 -8.65 10.07 -11.18
CA ILE A 338 -8.62 8.67 -10.77
C ILE A 338 -8.24 7.76 -11.94
N ALA A 339 -8.89 7.93 -13.11
CA ALA A 339 -8.62 7.09 -14.27
C ALA A 339 -7.17 7.23 -14.77
N LEU A 340 -6.69 8.46 -14.97
CA LEU A 340 -5.35 8.70 -15.49
C LEU A 340 -4.27 8.38 -14.44
N GLY A 341 -4.54 8.62 -13.16
CA GLY A 341 -3.68 8.19 -12.05
C GLY A 341 -3.47 6.67 -12.00
N LEU A 342 -4.44 5.87 -12.46
CA LEU A 342 -4.29 4.41 -12.63
C LEU A 342 -3.60 4.06 -13.95
N LEU A 343 -4.10 4.64 -15.05
CA LEU A 343 -3.76 4.20 -16.41
C LEU A 343 -2.37 4.65 -16.84
N LEU A 344 -1.93 5.88 -16.53
CA LEU A 344 -0.63 6.37 -16.97
C LEU A 344 0.53 5.60 -16.31
N PRO A 345 0.58 5.38 -14.99
CA PRO A 345 1.63 4.57 -14.39
C PRO A 345 1.60 3.11 -14.86
N LEU A 346 0.41 2.58 -15.14
CA LEU A 346 0.24 1.25 -15.72
C LEU A 346 0.87 1.16 -17.12
N ILE A 347 0.57 2.12 -18.00
CA ILE A 347 1.13 2.20 -19.36
C ILE A 347 2.65 2.29 -19.29
N PHE A 348 3.20 3.19 -18.46
CA PHE A 348 4.65 3.32 -18.28
C PHE A 348 5.30 2.02 -17.78
N SER A 349 4.67 1.32 -16.83
CA SER A 349 5.15 0.02 -16.34
C SER A 349 5.21 -1.02 -17.46
N ILE A 350 4.16 -1.12 -18.28
CA ILE A 350 4.09 -2.07 -19.39
C ILE A 350 5.14 -1.75 -20.46
N LEU A 351 5.29 -0.48 -20.83
CA LEU A 351 6.30 -0.03 -21.79
C LEU A 351 7.71 -0.36 -21.29
N LYS A 352 8.01 -0.05 -20.02
CA LYS A 352 9.28 -0.40 -19.38
C LYS A 352 9.57 -1.90 -19.44
N GLN A 353 8.57 -2.75 -19.15
CA GLN A 353 8.71 -4.21 -19.22
C GLN A 353 8.99 -4.70 -20.64
N LYS A 354 8.28 -4.16 -21.65
CA LYS A 354 8.52 -4.49 -23.06
C LYS A 354 9.92 -4.09 -23.53
N VAL A 355 10.40 -2.90 -23.13
CA VAL A 355 11.74 -2.41 -23.48
C VAL A 355 12.83 -3.27 -22.81
N ILE A 356 12.71 -3.53 -21.51
CA ILE A 356 13.68 -4.39 -20.79
C ILE A 356 13.67 -5.82 -21.35
N GLY A 357 12.49 -6.36 -21.69
CA GLY A 357 12.37 -7.67 -22.33
C GLY A 357 13.10 -7.73 -23.67
N LYS A 358 12.96 -6.70 -24.52
CA LYS A 358 13.70 -6.58 -25.79
C LYS A 358 15.22 -6.44 -25.59
N ILE A 359 15.66 -5.72 -24.55
CA ILE A 359 17.10 -5.55 -24.26
C ILE A 359 17.73 -6.87 -23.80
N LYS A 360 17.05 -7.65 -22.94
CA LYS A 360 17.51 -8.98 -22.55
C LYS A 360 17.60 -9.92 -23.75
N PHE A 361 16.56 -9.95 -24.59
CA PHE A 361 16.56 -10.74 -25.82
C PHE A 361 17.72 -10.39 -26.77
N LYS A 362 18.03 -9.09 -26.94
CA LYS A 362 19.19 -8.64 -27.73
C LYS A 362 20.54 -8.99 -27.10
N ARG A 363 20.64 -9.09 -25.77
CA ARG A 363 21.88 -9.46 -25.07
C ARG A 363 22.16 -10.94 -25.20
N ASP A 364 21.13 -11.78 -25.14
CA ASP A 364 21.25 -13.22 -25.33
C ASP A 364 21.60 -13.59 -26.79
N PHE A 365 21.18 -12.77 -27.76
CA PHE A 365 21.55 -12.89 -29.18
C PHE A 365 22.96 -12.38 -29.54
N ARG A 366 23.66 -11.69 -28.63
CA ARG A 366 25.07 -11.25 -28.85
C ARG A 366 26.10 -12.16 -28.19
N ILE A 367 25.65 -13.23 -27.53
CA ILE A 367 26.49 -14.22 -26.82
C ILE A 367 26.45 -15.58 -27.54
N ASN A 368 25.61 -15.71 -28.58
CA ASN A 368 25.70 -16.76 -29.60
C ASN A 368 26.28 -16.15 -30.87
#